data_AF-X1LHI6-F1
#
_entry.id   AF-X1LHI6-F1
#
_cell.length_a   1.000
_cell.length_b   1.000
_cell.length_c   1.000
_cell.angle_alpha   90.00
_cell.angle_beta   90.00
_cell.angle_gamma   90.00
#
_symmetry.space_group_name_H-M   'P 1'
#
loop_
_entity.id
_entity.type
_entity.pdbx_description
1 polymer ?
#
loop_
_entity_poly.entity_id
_entity_poly.type
_entity_poly.pdbx_seq_one_letter_code
_entity_poly.pdbx_strand_id
1 'polypeptide(L)'
;VEAAGEFGVPMQCRHCEDAPCITVCPTQAIYRQQAEGPVLINPDLCIGCKFCLVVCPFGVINISRDGKAVTKCDLCIERTKMGEEPACVEACPTKALKLASVEELAAERRRAAARELVSSTQKNNKKEKQKEDTQ
;
A
#
# COMPACT_ATOMS: atom_id res chain seq x y z
N VAL A 1 -8.07 8.29 6.75
CA VAL A 1 -8.04 9.01 5.46
C VAL A 1 -7.69 10.42 5.83
N GLU A 2 -6.59 10.94 5.32
CA GLU A 2 -6.15 12.30 5.60
C GLU A 2 -6.65 13.22 4.48
N ALA A 3 -7.06 14.43 4.85
CA ALA A 3 -7.45 15.44 3.87
C ALA A 3 -6.20 16.12 3.29
N ALA A 4 -6.11 16.15 1.97
CA ALA A 4 -5.09 16.89 1.22
C ALA A 4 -5.81 17.85 0.26
N GLY A 5 -6.21 19.02 0.78
CA GLY A 5 -7.10 19.94 0.07
C GLY A 5 -8.48 19.32 -0.11
N GLU A 6 -8.96 19.26 -1.34
CA GLU A 6 -10.23 18.60 -1.71
C GLU A 6 -10.14 17.07 -1.82
N PHE A 7 -8.93 16.51 -1.74
CA PHE A 7 -8.70 15.08 -1.93
C PHE A 7 -8.63 14.34 -0.59
N GLY A 8 -9.33 13.20 -0.51
CA GLY A 8 -9.16 12.24 0.57
C GLY A 8 -8.06 11.24 0.24
N VAL A 9 -6.99 11.21 1.04
CA VAL A 9 -5.87 10.27 0.85
C VAL A 9 -5.97 9.11 1.85
N PRO A 10 -6.14 7.86 1.38
CA PRO A 10 -6.10 6.71 2.26
C PRO A 10 -4.66 6.50 2.75
N MET A 11 -4.41 6.85 4.01
CA MET A 11 -3.14 6.63 4.70
C MET A 11 -3.23 5.35 5.54
N GLN A 12 -2.41 4.35 5.21
CA GLN A 12 -2.28 3.08 5.94
C GLN A 12 -0.82 2.72 6.14
N CYS A 13 -0.56 1.76 7.05
CA CYS A 13 0.75 1.11 7.15
C CYS A 13 1.17 0.57 5.79
N ARG A 14 2.40 0.87 5.39
CA ARG A 14 2.98 0.40 4.13
C ARG A 14 3.63 -0.97 4.24
N HIS A 15 3.66 -1.56 5.44
CA HIS A 15 4.33 -2.83 5.75
C HIS A 15 5.75 -2.91 5.16
N CYS A 16 6.46 -1.76 5.19
CA CYS A 16 7.73 -1.48 4.52
C CYS A 16 8.71 -2.64 4.62
N GLU A 17 9.40 -3.00 3.54
CA GLU A 17 10.49 -4.00 3.55
C GLU A 17 11.53 -3.65 4.62
N ASP A 18 12.11 -2.45 4.54
CA ASP A 18 12.87 -1.81 5.62
C ASP A 18 11.91 -1.07 6.56
N ALA A 19 11.62 -1.69 7.70
CA ALA A 19 10.66 -1.18 8.68
C ALA A 19 11.39 -0.57 9.89
N PRO A 20 11.63 0.76 9.93
CA PRO A 20 12.32 1.39 11.06
C PRO A 20 11.58 1.21 12.38
N CYS A 21 10.27 1.01 12.34
CA CYS A 21 9.47 0.69 13.53
C CYS A 21 9.81 -0.67 14.15
N ILE A 22 10.27 -1.66 13.37
CA ILE A 22 10.83 -2.92 13.91
C ILE A 22 12.17 -2.61 14.57
N THR A 23 13.08 -1.96 13.84
CA THR A 23 14.45 -1.68 14.27
C THR A 23 14.52 -0.88 15.58
N VAL A 24 13.62 0.10 15.76
CA VAL A 24 13.62 0.95 16.97
C VAL A 24 12.93 0.30 18.18
N CYS A 25 12.21 -0.80 18.00
CA CYS A 25 11.39 -1.38 19.07
C CYS A 25 12.26 -2.12 20.10
N PRO A 26 12.42 -1.60 21.34
CA PRO A 26 13.36 -2.19 22.29
C PRO A 26 12.90 -3.54 22.84
N THR A 27 11.60 -3.84 22.78
CA THR A 27 11.01 -5.09 23.30
C THR A 27 10.71 -6.10 22.20
N GLN A 28 11.05 -5.81 20.95
CA GLN A 28 10.73 -6.66 19.80
C GLN A 28 9.22 -6.94 19.66
N ALA A 29 8.38 -6.04 20.18
CA ALA A 29 6.93 -6.13 20.04
C ALA A 29 6.46 -5.93 18.60
N ILE A 30 7.24 -5.23 17.77
CA ILE A 30 6.96 -5.05 16.34
C ILE A 30 7.83 -6.03 15.56
N TYR A 31 7.23 -6.88 14.74
CA TYR A 31 7.92 -8.01 14.11
C TYR A 31 7.33 -8.37 12.75
N ARG A 32 7.98 -9.31 12.05
CA ARG A 32 7.48 -9.93 10.81
C ARG A 32 7.64 -11.45 10.92
N GLN A 33 6.64 -12.21 10.49
CA GLN A 33 6.69 -13.69 10.57
C GLN A 33 7.54 -14.31 9.44
N GLN A 34 7.53 -13.67 8.26
CA GLN A 34 8.18 -14.14 7.03
C GLN A 34 8.73 -12.91 6.31
N ALA A 35 9.80 -13.03 5.52
CA ALA A 35 10.47 -11.88 4.88
C ALA A 35 9.49 -10.92 4.14
N GLU A 36 8.51 -11.47 3.41
CA GLU A 36 7.52 -10.68 2.65
C GLU A 36 6.13 -10.58 3.33
N GLY A 37 6.01 -11.04 4.58
CA GLY A 37 4.75 -10.96 5.33
C GLY A 37 4.47 -9.55 5.87
N PRO A 38 3.29 -9.26 6.42
CA PRO A 38 3.02 -7.97 7.03
C PRO A 38 3.88 -7.73 8.29
N VAL A 39 4.27 -6.47 8.51
CA VAL A 39 4.74 -6.02 9.84
C VAL A 39 3.56 -6.11 10.83
N LEU A 40 3.75 -6.73 11.99
CA LEU A 40 2.74 -6.97 13.03
C LEU A 40 3.18 -6.39 14.38
N ILE A 41 2.24 -6.27 15.32
CA ILE A 41 2.49 -5.83 16.70
C ILE A 41 1.96 -6.89 17.65
N ASN A 42 2.81 -7.35 18.58
CA ASN A 42 2.41 -8.12 19.74
C ASN A 42 2.14 -7.15 20.90
N PRO A 43 0.87 -6.94 21.29
CA PRO A 43 0.52 -6.01 22.36
C PRO A 43 1.07 -6.43 23.72
N ASP A 44 1.26 -7.73 23.98
CA ASP A 44 1.74 -8.25 25.26
C ASP A 44 3.20 -7.88 25.54
N LEU A 45 3.98 -7.66 24.48
CA LEU A 45 5.37 -7.20 24.57
C LEU A 45 5.51 -5.68 24.47
N CYS A 46 4.43 -4.96 24.14
CA CYS A 46 4.47 -3.53 23.89
C CYS A 46 4.44 -2.75 25.20
N ILE A 47 5.49 -1.98 25.48
CA ILE A 47 5.61 -1.14 26.69
C ILE A 47 5.17 0.32 26.47
N GLY A 48 4.58 0.65 25.33
CA GLY A 48 4.06 2.00 25.07
C GLY A 48 5.13 3.11 25.01
N CYS A 49 6.39 2.80 24.69
CA CYS A 49 7.50 3.78 24.65
C CYS A 49 7.41 4.81 23.51
N LYS A 50 6.54 4.57 22.52
CA LYS A 50 6.23 5.47 21.38
C LYS A 50 7.38 5.76 20.40
N PHE A 51 8.54 5.13 20.50
CA PHE A 51 9.62 5.33 19.53
C PHE A 51 9.19 4.99 18.09
N CYS A 52 8.40 3.94 17.93
CA CYS A 52 7.84 3.55 16.63
C CYS A 52 6.97 4.65 15.99
N LEU A 53 6.30 5.50 16.77
CA LEU A 53 5.52 6.63 16.25
C LEU A 53 6.44 7.67 15.60
N VAL A 54 7.55 7.99 16.27
CA VAL A 54 8.49 9.04 15.83
C VAL A 54 9.23 8.62 14.58
N VAL A 55 9.62 7.35 14.46
CA VAL A 55 10.40 6.87 13.31
C VAL A 55 9.54 6.47 12.12
N CYS A 56 8.21 6.40 12.24
CA CYS A 56 7.35 6.01 11.14
C CYS A 56 7.24 7.17 10.13
N PRO A 57 7.79 7.05 8.91
CA PRO A 57 7.79 8.15 7.95
C PRO A 57 6.39 8.47 7.39
N PHE A 58 5.42 7.60 7.64
CA PHE A 58 4.04 7.76 7.20
C PHE A 58 3.08 8.22 8.31
N GLY A 59 3.52 8.26 9.57
CA GLY A 59 2.68 8.71 10.70
C GLY A 59 1.46 7.82 10.98
N VAL A 60 1.50 6.54 10.60
CA VAL A 60 0.32 5.63 10.61
C VAL A 60 0.25 4.69 11.81
N ILE A 61 1.09 4.89 12.83
CA ILE A 61 1.05 4.13 14.09
C ILE A 61 0.33 4.98 15.14
N ASN A 62 -0.67 4.40 15.79
CA ASN A 62 -1.50 5.05 16.79
C ASN A 62 -1.25 4.47 18.17
N ILE A 63 -1.67 5.19 19.22
CA ILE A 63 -1.71 4.67 20.59
C ILE A 63 -3.03 3.92 20.79
N SER A 64 -2.99 2.79 21.50
CA SER A 64 -4.20 2.07 21.89
C SER A 64 -5.10 2.93 22.79
N ARG A 65 -6.39 2.58 22.87
CA ARG A 65 -7.39 3.36 23.64
C ARG A 65 -7.05 3.46 25.13
N ASP A 66 -6.39 2.44 25.69
CA ASP A 66 -5.96 2.41 27.08
C ASP A 66 -4.60 3.10 27.31
N GLY A 67 -3.95 3.59 26.26
CA GLY A 67 -2.66 4.28 26.32
C GLY A 67 -1.45 3.38 26.55
N LYS A 68 -1.64 2.07 26.70
CA LYS A 68 -0.59 1.13 27.15
C LYS A 68 0.25 0.57 26.01
N ALA A 69 -0.34 0.46 24.82
CA ALA A 69 0.29 -0.12 23.65
C ALA A 69 0.13 0.79 22.43
N VAL A 70 0.66 0.34 21.31
CA VAL A 70 0.45 0.97 20.01
C VAL A 70 -0.34 0.05 19.10
N THR A 71 -1.05 0.62 18.15
CA THR A 71 -1.87 -0.08 17.16
C THR A 71 -1.59 0.47 15.77
N LYS A 72 -1.72 -0.38 14.74
CA LYS A 72 -1.61 0.00 13.33
C LYS A 72 -2.30 -1.06 12.48
N CYS A 73 -2.41 -0.80 11.18
CA CYS A 73 -2.85 -1.80 10.20
C CYS A 73 -2.00 -3.08 10.29
N ASP A 74 -2.67 -4.22 10.32
CA ASP A 74 -2.14 -5.59 10.32
C ASP A 74 -2.29 -6.27 8.95
N LEU A 75 -2.67 -5.50 7.93
CA LEU A 75 -3.04 -5.95 6.59
C LEU A 75 -4.25 -6.91 6.58
N CYS A 76 -5.10 -6.88 7.61
CA CYS A 76 -6.17 -7.84 7.82
C CYS A 76 -5.66 -9.29 7.70
N ILE A 77 -4.53 -9.59 8.35
CA ILE A 77 -3.82 -10.86 8.18
C ILE A 77 -4.72 -12.09 8.33
N GLU A 78 -5.64 -12.08 9.29
CA GLU A 78 -6.57 -13.21 9.50
C GLU A 78 -7.56 -13.39 8.33
N ARG A 79 -8.05 -12.30 7.73
CA ARG A 79 -8.90 -12.34 6.53
C ARG A 79 -8.13 -12.82 5.31
N THR A 80 -6.94 -12.25 5.10
CA THR A 80 -6.10 -12.61 3.93
C THR A 80 -5.65 -14.06 3.97
N LYS A 81 -5.39 -14.65 5.15
CA LYS A 81 -5.13 -16.08 5.32
C LYS A 81 -6.31 -16.97 4.91
N MET A 82 -7.54 -16.47 5.04
CA MET A 82 -8.76 -17.17 4.61
C MET A 82 -9.09 -16.93 3.13
N GLY A 83 -8.24 -16.19 2.40
CA GLY A 83 -8.48 -15.83 1.00
C GLY A 83 -9.48 -14.68 0.83
N GLU A 84 -9.85 -13.99 1.91
CA GLU A 84 -10.70 -12.80 1.85
C GLU A 84 -9.88 -11.53 1.59
N GLU A 85 -10.50 -10.54 0.96
CA GLU A 85 -9.90 -9.22 0.81
C GLU A 85 -9.80 -8.50 2.17
N PRO A 86 -8.80 -7.62 2.35
CA PRO A 86 -8.79 -6.68 3.47
C PRO A 86 -10.09 -5.89 3.52
N ALA A 87 -10.63 -5.68 4.72
CA ALA A 87 -11.94 -5.05 4.89
C ALA A 87 -12.02 -3.65 4.25
N CYS A 88 -10.92 -2.89 4.24
CA CYS A 88 -10.87 -1.58 3.60
C CYS A 88 -10.94 -1.64 2.07
N VAL A 89 -10.40 -2.70 1.45
CA VAL A 89 -10.46 -2.95 0.01
C VAL A 89 -11.90 -3.32 -0.38
N GLU A 90 -12.48 -4.27 0.35
CA GLU A 90 -13.86 -4.71 0.11
C GLU A 90 -14.85 -3.54 0.21
N ALA A 91 -14.75 -2.75 1.30
CA ALA A 91 -15.65 -1.64 1.60
C ALA A 91 -15.49 -0.42 0.68
N CYS A 92 -14.44 -0.35 -0.15
CA CYS A 92 -14.18 0.82 -0.99
C CYS A 92 -15.23 0.93 -2.12
N PRO A 93 -16.12 1.95 -2.10
CA PRO A 93 -17.23 2.03 -3.07
C PRO A 93 -16.74 2.36 -4.48
N THR A 94 -15.65 3.12 -4.59
CA THR A 94 -15.05 3.53 -5.87
C THR A 94 -14.00 2.56 -6.38
N LYS A 95 -13.69 1.48 -5.63
CA LYS A 95 -12.62 0.53 -5.93
C LYS A 95 -11.24 1.19 -6.14
N ALA A 96 -11.00 2.28 -5.42
CA ALA A 96 -9.70 2.96 -5.39
C ALA A 96 -8.61 2.16 -4.65
N LEU A 97 -9.01 1.20 -3.81
CA LEU A 97 -8.10 0.34 -3.06
C LEU A 97 -8.05 -1.06 -3.69
N LYS A 98 -6.85 -1.63 -3.77
CA LYS A 98 -6.59 -2.99 -4.25
C LYS A 98 -5.43 -3.57 -3.45
N LEU A 99 -5.57 -4.82 -2.98
CA LEU A 99 -4.43 -5.59 -2.52
C LEU A 99 -3.77 -6.21 -3.75
N ALA A 100 -2.48 -5.96 -3.93
CA ALA A 100 -1.72 -6.48 -5.07
C ALA A 100 -0.27 -6.74 -4.68
N SER A 101 0.34 -7.73 -5.31
CA SER A 101 1.78 -7.97 -5.20
C SER A 101 2.58 -7.02 -6.09
N VAL A 102 3.87 -6.88 -5.82
CA VAL A 102 4.78 -6.06 -6.64
C VAL A 102 4.81 -6.58 -8.08
N GLU A 103 4.80 -7.91 -8.26
CA GLU A 103 4.80 -8.59 -9.55
C GLU A 103 3.52 -8.29 -10.34
N GLU A 104 2.36 -8.32 -9.68
CA GLU A 104 1.08 -8.00 -10.29
C GLU A 104 1.05 -6.55 -10.76
N LEU A 105 1.50 -5.62 -9.92
CA LEU A 105 1.59 -4.19 -10.25
C LEU A 105 2.57 -3.95 -11.40
N ALA A 106 3.74 -4.59 -11.38
CA ALA A 106 4.73 -4.48 -12.44
C ALA A 106 4.21 -5.07 -13.77
N ALA A 107 3.50 -6.20 -13.72
CA ALA A 107 2.85 -6.78 -14.89
C ALA A 107 1.76 -5.85 -15.46
N GLU A 108 0.94 -5.25 -14.58
CA GLU A 108 -0.09 -4.29 -14.98
C GLU A 108 0.51 -3.06 -15.66
N ARG A 109 1.59 -2.49 -15.10
CA ARG A 109 2.34 -1.37 -15.70
C ARG A 109 2.92 -1.72 -17.07
N ARG A 110 3.54 -2.90 -17.21
CA ARG A 110 4.07 -3.37 -18.51
C ARG A 110 2.96 -3.48 -19.56
N ARG A 111 1.80 -4.04 -19.19
CA ARG A 111 0.64 -4.14 -20.11
C ARG A 111 0.11 -2.77 -20.50
N ALA A 112 0.01 -1.83 -19.56
CA ALA A 112 -0.43 -0.47 -19.83
C ALA A 112 0.52 0.24 -20.83
N ALA A 113 1.83 0.20 -20.57
CA ALA A 113 2.83 0.79 -21.46
C ALA A 113 2.79 0.17 -22.87
N ALA A 114 2.66 -1.15 -22.98
CA ALA A 114 2.54 -1.82 -24.27
C ALA A 114 1.32 -1.34 -25.08
N ARG A 115 0.17 -1.12 -24.42
CA ARG A 115 -1.03 -0.58 -25.05
C ARG A 115 -0.83 0.85 -25.54
N GLU A 116 -0.19 1.69 -24.74
CA GLU A 116 0.13 3.07 -25.11
C GLU A 116 1.03 3.12 -26.34
N LEU A 117 2.10 2.32 -26.37
CA LEU A 117 3.04 2.25 -27.50
C LEU A 117 2.33 1.84 -28.81
N VAL A 118 1.46 0.84 -28.78
CA VAL A 118 0.69 0.43 -29.98
C VAL A 118 -0.25 1.54 -30.42
N SER A 119 -0.93 2.21 -29.47
CA SER A 119 -1.86 3.29 -29.79
C SER A 119 -1.15 4.51 -30.41
N SER A 120 0.09 4.80 -30.02
CA SER A 120 0.90 5.85 -30.63
C SER A 120 1.30 5.51 -32.07
N THR A 121 1.68 4.26 -32.35
CA THR A 121 2.01 3.81 -33.70
C THR A 121 0.80 3.86 -34.62
N GLN A 122 -0.39 3.45 -34.14
CA GLN A 122 -1.62 3.54 -34.92
C GLN A 122 -2.02 4.99 -35.23
N LYS A 123 -1.85 5.92 -34.28
CA LYS A 123 -2.10 7.35 -34.50
C LYS A 123 -1.13 7.96 -35.52
N ASN A 124 0.14 7.55 -35.50
CA ASN A 124 1.14 8.01 -36.47
C ASN A 124 0.83 7.50 -37.88
N ASN A 125 0.52 6.20 -38.03
CA ASN A 125 0.14 5.62 -39.32
C ASN A 125 -1.15 6.25 -39.89
N LYS A 126 -2.11 6.62 -39.04
CA LYS A 126 -3.34 7.32 -39.48
C LYS A 126 -3.07 8.75 -39.96
N LYS A 127 -2.11 9.45 -39.34
CA LYS A 127 -1.66 10.79 -39.76
C LYS A 127 -0.87 10.76 -41.06
N GLU A 128 -0.04 9.75 -41.28
CA GLU A 128 0.69 9.58 -42.54
C GLU A 128 -0.26 9.26 -43.68
N LYS A 129 -1.23 8.37 -43.47
CA LYS A 129 -2.22 8.01 -44.49
C LYS A 129 -3.14 9.18 -44.88
N GLN A 130 -3.53 10.02 -43.92
CA GLN A 130 -4.26 11.26 -44.21
C GLN A 130 -3.44 12.31 -44.99
N LYS A 131 -2.10 12.29 -44.88
CA LYS A 131 -1.23 13.17 -45.69
C LYS A 131 -1.10 12.69 -47.13
N GLU A 132 -1.08 11.37 -47.37
CA GLU A 132 -1.07 10.80 -48.73
C GLU A 132 -2.41 10.99 -49.45
N ASP A 133 -3.54 10.92 -48.74
CA ASP A 133 -4.88 11.05 -49.36
C ASP A 133 -5.27 12.50 -49.71
N THR A 134 -4.46 13.50 -49.35
CA THR A 134 -4.74 14.94 -49.61
C THR A 134 -3.84 15.55 -50.69
N GLN A 135 -3.17 14.72 -51.50
CA GLN A 135 -2.24 15.15 -52.55
C GLN A 135 -2.70 14.73 -53.95
#